data_AF-A0A2E2KZ06-F1
#
_entry.id   AF-A0A2E2KZ06-F1
#
_cell.length_a   1.000
_cell.length_b   1.000
_cell.length_c   1.000
_cell.angle_alpha   90.00
_cell.angle_beta   90.00
_cell.angle_gamma   90.00
#
_symmetry.space_group_name_H-M   'P 1'
#
loop_
_entity.id
_entity.type
_entity.pdbx_description
1 polymer ?
#
loop_
_entity_poly.entity_id
_entity_poly.type
_entity_poly.pdbx_seq_one_letter_code
_entity_poly.pdbx_strand_id
1 'polypeptide(L)'
;MKPVSLITLGIRLFAIVAMGTVFFRFVEKWSWVDSYFFTVVTISTVGYGDPTPATDLGKIGATILIFLGLGVFAMAIQQFAAEHLAERDRHPGAIQRMVMRMNRQHHHRPEYGEHHEHHHPEHDDPDRR
;
A
#
# COMPACT_ATOMS: atom_id res chain seq x y z
N MET A 1 5.66 -1.66 -12.42
CA MET A 1 4.64 -2.71 -12.48
C MET A 1 3.28 -2.01 -12.38
N LYS A 2 2.34 -2.23 -13.32
CA LYS A 2 1.02 -1.58 -13.24
C LYS A 2 0.25 -2.20 -12.06
N PRO A 3 -0.37 -1.41 -11.17
CA PRO A 3 -1.16 -1.98 -10.09
C PRO A 3 -2.28 -2.83 -10.68
N VAL A 4 -2.35 -4.09 -10.27
CA VAL A 4 -3.46 -4.98 -10.67
C VAL A 4 -4.74 -4.38 -10.08
N SER A 5 -5.80 -4.28 -10.89
CA SER A 5 -7.08 -3.77 -10.41
C SER A 5 -7.65 -4.68 -9.31
N LEU A 6 -8.23 -4.07 -8.27
CA LEU A 6 -8.90 -4.76 -7.16
C LEU A 6 -9.97 -5.74 -7.66
N ILE A 7 -10.68 -5.38 -8.74
CA ILE A 7 -11.70 -6.24 -9.37
C ILE A 7 -11.06 -7.52 -9.93
N THR A 8 -9.96 -7.40 -10.66
CA THR A 8 -9.22 -8.56 -11.21
C THR A 8 -8.75 -9.48 -10.10
N LEU A 9 -8.31 -8.92 -8.98
CA LEU A 9 -7.85 -9.67 -7.82
C LEU A 9 -9.00 -10.39 -7.11
N GLY A 10 -10.14 -9.72 -6.95
CA GLY A 10 -11.37 -10.31 -6.42
C GLY A 10 -11.84 -11.50 -7.26
N ILE A 11 -11.83 -11.38 -8.58
CA ILE A 11 -12.18 -12.50 -9.50
C ILE A 11 -11.24 -13.68 -9.32
N ARG A 12 -9.93 -13.45 -9.21
CA ARG A 12 -8.95 -14.53 -8.98
C ARG A 12 -9.16 -15.22 -7.64
N LEU A 13 -9.38 -14.44 -6.59
CA LEU A 13 -9.64 -14.99 -5.26
C LEU A 13 -10.92 -15.83 -5.25
N PHE A 14 -12.00 -15.32 -5.85
CA PHE A 14 -13.25 -16.05 -5.97
C PHE A 14 -13.08 -17.36 -6.75
N ALA A 15 -12.35 -17.34 -7.86
CA ALA A 15 -12.08 -18.55 -8.65
C ALA A 15 -11.30 -19.60 -7.86
N ILE A 16 -10.27 -19.19 -7.11
CA ILE A 16 -9.47 -20.10 -6.25
C ILE A 16 -10.36 -20.68 -5.15
N VAL A 17 -11.17 -19.85 -4.49
CA VAL A 17 -12.07 -20.30 -3.42
C VAL A 17 -13.12 -21.27 -3.96
N ALA A 18 -13.74 -20.96 -5.10
CA ALA A 18 -14.73 -21.84 -5.73
C ALA A 18 -14.10 -23.18 -6.13
N MET A 19 -12.92 -23.15 -6.76
CA MET A 19 -12.19 -24.36 -7.16
C MET A 19 -11.81 -25.22 -5.95
N GLY A 20 -11.26 -24.62 -4.89
CA GLY A 20 -10.93 -25.32 -3.65
C GLY A 20 -12.17 -25.92 -2.98
N THR A 21 -13.24 -25.14 -2.86
CA THR A 21 -14.52 -25.59 -2.29
C THR A 21 -15.07 -26.81 -3.02
N VAL A 22 -15.10 -26.77 -4.35
CA VAL A 22 -15.57 -27.89 -5.18
C VAL A 22 -14.64 -29.10 -5.01
N PHE A 23 -13.33 -28.90 -5.03
CA PHE A 23 -12.36 -29.98 -4.86
C PHE A 23 -12.53 -30.71 -3.51
N PHE A 24 -12.53 -29.97 -2.39
CA PHE A 24 -12.67 -30.56 -1.06
C PHE A 24 -14.04 -31.19 -0.83
N ARG A 25 -15.09 -30.64 -1.46
CA ARG A 25 -16.43 -31.24 -1.43
C ARG A 25 -16.42 -32.66 -2.01
N PHE A 26 -15.71 -32.90 -3.11
CA PHE A 26 -15.67 -34.23 -3.72
C PHE A 26 -14.65 -35.17 -3.09
N VAL A 27 -13.47 -34.65 -2.73
CA VAL A 27 -12.36 -35.45 -2.21
C VAL A 27 -12.58 -35.86 -0.75
N GLU A 28 -12.96 -34.90 0.10
CA GLU A 28 -13.17 -35.14 1.54
C GLU A 28 -14.64 -35.40 1.90
N LYS A 29 -15.56 -35.23 0.94
CA LYS A 29 -17.02 -35.42 1.13
C LYS A 29 -17.64 -34.50 2.20
N TRP A 30 -16.95 -33.43 2.59
CA TRP A 30 -17.44 -32.41 3.52
C TRP A 30 -18.64 -31.64 2.98
N SER A 31 -19.41 -30.96 3.83
CA SER A 31 -20.49 -30.10 3.34
C SER A 31 -19.94 -28.95 2.48
N TRP A 32 -20.79 -28.30 1.69
CA TRP A 32 -20.39 -27.12 0.91
C TRP A 32 -19.82 -26.01 1.79
N VAL A 33 -20.42 -25.82 2.97
CA VAL A 33 -20.00 -24.80 3.94
C VAL A 33 -18.66 -25.16 4.54
N ASP A 34 -18.46 -26.40 4.95
CA ASP A 34 -17.19 -26.87 5.54
C ASP A 34 -16.03 -26.81 4.53
N SER A 35 -16.31 -27.16 3.27
CA SER A 35 -15.32 -27.10 2.18
C SER A 35 -14.93 -25.66 1.85
N TYR A 36 -15.92 -24.75 1.83
CA TYR A 36 -15.69 -23.32 1.65
C TYR A 36 -14.91 -22.73 2.84
N PHE A 37 -15.35 -23.05 4.05
CA PHE A 37 -14.73 -22.60 5.30
C PHE A 37 -13.27 -23.03 5.36
N PHE A 38 -12.97 -24.31 5.12
CA PHE A 38 -11.60 -24.81 5.06
C PHE A 38 -10.76 -24.05 4.04
N THR A 39 -11.29 -23.85 2.82
CA THR A 39 -10.57 -23.20 1.74
C THR A 39 -10.20 -21.76 2.12
N VAL A 40 -11.16 -20.99 2.64
CA VAL A 40 -10.94 -19.59 3.06
C VAL A 40 -10.00 -19.50 4.26
N VAL A 41 -10.22 -20.31 5.30
CA VAL A 41 -9.38 -20.34 6.50
C VAL A 41 -7.93 -20.73 6.17
N THR A 42 -7.74 -21.61 5.19
CA THR A 42 -6.41 -22.04 4.73
C THR A 42 -5.68 -20.93 3.96
N ILE A 43 -6.30 -20.35 2.92
CA ILE A 43 -5.63 -19.29 2.12
C ILE A 43 -5.45 -17.99 2.90
N SER A 44 -6.30 -17.75 3.90
CA SER A 44 -6.17 -16.62 4.82
C SER A 44 -5.15 -16.82 5.92
N THR A 45 -4.51 -18.00 5.98
CA THR A 45 -3.55 -18.39 7.02
C THR A 45 -4.08 -18.42 8.44
N VAL A 46 -5.41 -18.40 8.62
CA VAL A 46 -6.04 -18.50 9.94
C VAL A 46 -5.85 -19.90 10.52
N GLY A 47 -6.10 -20.94 9.72
CA GLY A 47 -5.72 -22.32 10.02
C GLY A 47 -6.24 -22.90 11.35
N TYR A 48 -7.54 -22.84 11.63
CA TYR A 48 -8.12 -23.36 12.89
C TYR A 48 -7.86 -24.85 13.16
N GLY A 49 -7.60 -25.64 12.11
CA GLY A 49 -7.32 -27.08 12.21
C GLY A 49 -8.55 -28.00 12.16
N ASP A 50 -9.76 -27.46 11.98
CA ASP A 50 -11.00 -28.23 11.80
C ASP A 50 -11.92 -27.53 10.77
N PRO A 51 -12.37 -28.20 9.70
CA PRO A 51 -12.01 -29.56 9.28
C PRO A 51 -10.59 -29.61 8.69
N THR A 52 -9.94 -30.77 8.77
CA THR A 52 -8.60 -31.01 8.19
C THR A 52 -8.61 -32.19 7.23
N PRO A 53 -7.91 -32.11 6.07
CA PRO A 53 -7.97 -33.16 5.04
C PRO A 53 -7.47 -34.50 5.59
N ALA A 54 -8.33 -35.51 5.59
CA ALA A 54 -7.98 -36.84 6.05
C ALA A 54 -7.38 -37.68 4.91
N THR A 55 -7.79 -37.42 3.67
CA THR A 55 -7.33 -38.15 2.49
C THR A 55 -5.97 -37.64 2.01
N ASP A 56 -5.15 -38.53 1.45
CA ASP A 56 -3.84 -38.13 0.91
C ASP A 56 -3.99 -37.16 -0.27
N LEU A 57 -5.03 -37.35 -1.09
CA LEU A 57 -5.36 -36.42 -2.17
C LEU A 57 -5.80 -35.05 -1.65
N GLY A 58 -6.55 -35.02 -0.55
CA GLY A 58 -6.94 -33.78 0.12
C GLY A 58 -5.75 -33.01 0.68
N LYS A 59 -4.77 -33.71 1.28
CA LYS A 59 -3.51 -33.10 1.76
C LYS A 59 -2.68 -32.49 0.62
N ILE A 60 -2.56 -33.21 -0.49
CA ILE A 60 -1.89 -32.71 -1.70
C ILE A 60 -2.64 -31.49 -2.26
N GLY A 61 -3.97 -31.58 -2.35
CA GLY A 61 -4.82 -30.48 -2.81
C GLY A 61 -4.70 -29.24 -1.91
N ALA A 62 -4.63 -29.41 -0.58
CA ALA A 62 -4.42 -28.32 0.36
C ALA A 62 -3.06 -27.66 0.17
N THR A 63 -2.02 -28.45 -0.09
CA THR A 63 -0.68 -27.93 -0.39
C THR A 63 -0.69 -27.08 -1.66
N ILE A 64 -1.32 -27.56 -2.74
CA ILE A 64 -1.47 -26.81 -4.00
C ILE A 64 -2.30 -25.53 -3.77
N LEU A 65 -3.40 -25.62 -3.03
CA LEU A 65 -4.24 -24.48 -2.67
C LEU A 65 -3.43 -23.39 -1.96
N ILE A 66 -2.55 -23.77 -1.01
CA ILE A 66 -1.70 -22.81 -0.29
C ILE A 66 -0.77 -22.09 -1.27
N PHE A 67 -0.04 -22.82 -2.12
CA PHE A 67 0.88 -22.19 -3.08
C PHE A 67 0.19 -21.23 -4.05
N LEU A 68 -1.01 -21.57 -4.52
CA LEU A 68 -1.77 -20.75 -5.47
C LEU A 68 -2.53 -19.60 -4.79
N GLY A 69 -3.16 -19.88 -3.65
CA GLY A 69 -4.07 -18.97 -2.96
C GLY A 69 -3.37 -17.94 -2.08
N LEU A 70 -2.29 -18.33 -1.39
CA LEU A 70 -1.63 -17.46 -0.42
C LEU A 70 -1.07 -16.19 -1.07
N GLY A 71 -0.43 -16.30 -2.24
CA GLY A 71 0.13 -15.16 -2.95
C GLY A 71 -0.95 -14.16 -3.39
N VAL A 72 -2.07 -14.67 -3.91
CA VAL A 72 -3.21 -13.84 -4.33
C VAL A 72 -3.87 -13.16 -3.12
N PHE A 73 -4.04 -13.88 -2.03
CA PHE A 73 -4.60 -13.34 -0.79
C PHE A 73 -3.69 -12.27 -0.15
N ALA A 74 -2.38 -12.51 -0.11
CA ALA A 74 -1.41 -11.53 0.40
C ALA A 74 -1.41 -10.24 -0.43
N MET A 75 -1.47 -10.35 -1.76
CA MET A 75 -1.61 -9.18 -2.63
C MET A 75 -2.91 -8.42 -2.37
N ALA A 76 -4.01 -9.12 -2.04
CA ALA A 76 -5.29 -8.48 -1.74
C ALA A 76 -5.24 -7.67 -0.45
N ILE A 77 -4.66 -8.23 0.60
CA ILE A 77 -4.43 -7.50 1.85
C ILE A 77 -3.52 -6.28 1.60
N GLN A 78 -2.44 -6.46 0.84
CA GLN A 78 -1.51 -5.36 0.56
C GLN A 78 -2.17 -4.20 -0.18
N GLN A 79 -3.00 -4.47 -1.18
CA GLN A 79 -3.72 -3.42 -1.91
C GLN A 79 -4.75 -2.72 -1.02
N PHE A 80 -5.53 -3.50 -0.27
CA PHE A 80 -6.51 -2.95 0.68
C PHE A 80 -5.85 -2.05 1.74
N ALA A 81 -4.70 -2.47 2.25
CA ALA A 81 -3.90 -1.68 3.19
C ALA A 81 -3.32 -0.43 2.52
N ALA A 82 -2.82 -0.52 1.29
CA ALA A 82 -2.28 0.61 0.56
C ALA A 82 -3.33 1.69 0.29
N GLU A 83 -4.56 1.31 -0.06
CA GLU A 83 -5.68 2.24 -0.23
C GLU A 83 -6.01 2.98 1.08
N HIS A 84 -6.10 2.27 2.20
CA HIS A 84 -6.36 2.88 3.52
C HIS A 84 -5.21 3.75 4.03
N LEU A 85 -3.96 3.40 3.73
CA LEU A 85 -2.80 4.21 4.10
C LEU A 85 -2.69 5.47 3.24
N ALA A 86 -3.09 5.41 1.96
CA ALA A 86 -3.13 6.58 1.08
C ALA A 86 -4.11 7.66 1.58
N GLU A 87 -5.17 7.28 2.29
CA GLU A 87 -6.08 8.24 2.95
C GLU A 87 -5.41 8.96 4.14
N ARG A 88 -4.52 8.28 4.88
CA ARG A 88 -3.77 8.89 6.00
C ARG A 88 -2.77 9.92 5.50
N ASP A 89 -2.16 9.70 4.34
CA ASP A 89 -1.20 10.65 3.76
C ASP A 89 -1.85 11.91 3.19
N ARG A 90 -3.12 11.85 2.75
CA ARG A 90 -3.87 13.02 2.28
C ARG A 90 -4.23 14.02 3.37
N HIS A 91 -4.32 13.57 4.62
CA HIS A 91 -4.59 14.42 5.77
C HIS A 91 -3.38 14.42 6.72
N PRO A 92 -2.27 15.11 6.35
CA PRO A 92 -1.15 15.26 7.26
C PRO A 92 -1.66 15.86 8.57
N GLY A 93 -1.30 15.21 9.68
CA GLY A 93 -1.72 15.61 11.03
C GLY A 93 -1.38 17.07 11.31
N ALA A 94 -2.04 17.66 12.31
CA ALA A 94 -1.81 19.06 12.69
C ALA A 94 -0.32 19.37 12.94
N ILE A 95 0.41 18.41 13.53
CA ILE A 95 1.86 18.50 13.77
C ILE A 95 2.64 18.64 12.44
N GLN A 96 2.31 17.84 11.43
CA GLN A 96 3.03 17.85 10.16
C GLN A 96 2.73 19.12 9.35
N ARG A 97 1.50 19.63 9.44
CA ARG A 97 1.16 20.97 8.92
C ARG A 97 1.92 22.08 9.63
N MET A 98 2.10 21.97 10.96
CA MET A 98 2.89 22.92 11.74
C MET A 98 4.37 22.88 11.37
N VAL A 99 4.96 21.69 11.24
CA VAL A 99 6.35 21.51 10.81
C VAL A 99 6.58 22.07 9.41
N MET A 100 5.68 21.82 8.45
CA MET A 100 5.79 22.43 7.11
C MET A 100 5.73 23.95 7.13
N ARG A 101 4.90 24.55 8.01
CA ARG A 101 4.85 26.01 8.21
C ARG A 101 6.14 26.55 8.80
N MET A 102 6.70 25.88 9.81
CA MET A 102 7.97 26.26 10.44
C MET A 102 9.15 26.14 9.47
N ASN A 103 9.24 25.03 8.73
CA ASN A 103 10.31 24.84 7.74
C ASN A 103 10.25 25.88 6.60
N ARG A 104 9.04 26.31 6.20
CA ARG A 104 8.84 27.35 5.18
C ARG A 104 9.19 28.76 5.68
N GLN A 105 9.08 29.01 6.98
CA GLN A 105 9.47 30.30 7.58
C GLN A 105 10.98 30.47 7.68
N HIS A 106 11.75 29.40 7.80
CA HIS A 106 13.21 29.50 7.90
C HIS A 106 13.92 29.89 6.60
N HIS A 107 13.32 29.68 5.42
CA HIS A 107 13.93 30.04 4.13
C HIS A 107 13.56 31.42 3.58
N HIS A 108 12.69 32.18 4.26
CA HIS A 108 12.38 33.58 3.92
C HIS A 108 12.98 34.54 4.95
N ARG A 109 14.31 34.63 5.03
CA ARG A 109 14.95 35.89 5.41
C ARG A 109 15.33 36.62 4.12
N PRO A 110 14.65 37.71 3.75
CA PRO A 110 15.17 38.58 2.72
C PRO A 110 16.50 39.15 3.22
N GLU A 111 17.54 38.92 2.44
CA GLU A 111 18.79 39.67 2.52
C GLU A 111 18.43 41.13 2.21
N TYR A 112 18.19 41.91 3.27
CA TYR A 112 17.85 43.33 3.17
C TYR A 112 19.04 44.08 2.58
N GLY A 113 18.76 44.87 1.55
CA GLY A 113 19.77 45.57 0.76
C GLY A 113 20.72 46.43 1.58
N GLU A 114 22.00 46.30 1.28
CA GLU A 114 22.95 47.37 1.53
C GLU A 114 22.66 48.52 0.56
N HIS A 115 21.94 49.51 1.09
CA HIS A 115 21.84 50.84 0.53
C HIS A 115 23.22 51.50 0.53
N HIS A 116 23.88 51.54 -0.63
CA HIS A 116 24.97 52.49 -0.87
C HIS A 116 24.44 53.64 -1.72
N GLU A 117 23.76 54.58 -1.05
CA GLU A 117 23.64 55.96 -1.51
C GLU A 117 24.89 56.72 -1.04
N HIS A 118 25.64 57.32 -1.96
CA HIS A 118 25.84 58.78 -1.97
C HIS A 118 26.70 59.18 -3.17
N HIS A 119 26.00 59.78 -4.13
CA HIS A 119 26.53 60.55 -5.23
C HIS A 119 27.20 61.82 -4.67
N HIS A 120 28.48 62.02 -4.93
CA HIS A 120 29.18 63.30 -4.75
C HIS A 120 29.65 63.76 -6.14
N PRO A 121 29.22 64.93 -6.64
CA PRO A 121 29.70 65.43 -7.92
C PRO A 121 31.07 66.06 -7.71
N GLU A 122 32.11 65.47 -8.30
CA GLU A 122 33.45 66.04 -8.28
C GLU A 122 33.65 66.93 -9.52
N HIS A 123 34.02 68.17 -9.24
CA HIS A 123 34.17 69.28 -10.15
C HIS A 123 35.20 69.01 -11.27
N ASP A 124 34.81 69.29 -12.52
CA ASP A 124 35.76 69.58 -13.61
C ASP A 124 36.56 70.86 -13.25
N ASP A 125 37.88 70.73 -13.10
CA ASP A 125 38.83 71.85 -13.02
C ASP A 125 39.55 72.01 -14.38
N PRO A 126 39.24 73.06 -15.16
CA PRO A 126 39.73 73.21 -16.53
C PRO A 126 41.07 73.97 -16.65
N ASP A 127 41.95 73.92 -15.65
CA ASP A 127 43.23 74.66 -15.73
C ASP A 127 44.39 74.05 -14.89
N ARG A 128 45.03 73.00 -15.41
CA ARG A 128 46.44 72.70 -15.07
C ARG A 128 47.24 72.39 -16.32
N ARG A 129 48.01 73.41 -16.71
CA ARG A 129 49.08 73.42 -17.72
C ARG A 129 50.17 72.38 -17.46
#